data_AF-A0A182JP05-F1
#
_entry.id   AF-A0A182JP05-F1
#
_cell.length_a   1.000
_cell.length_b   1.000
_cell.length_c   1.000
_cell.angle_alpha   90.00
_cell.angle_beta   90.00
_cell.angle_gamma   90.00
#
_symmetry.space_group_name_H-M   'P 1'
#
loop_
_entity.id
_entity.type
_entity.pdbx_description
1 polymer ?
#
loop_
_entity_poly.entity_id
_entity_poly.type
_entity_poly.pdbx_seq_one_letter_code
_entity_poly.pdbx_strand_id
1 'polypeptide(L)'
;MKFDKCGATFGTFLVLATVCCALPKDSSEAADVETLDGPPFLADLRDQCRNTTGDDRTFNELKEHISTDLPKCFMAHVNMDQLKTDTSKLEEQEKKKLFEKICEQINESVACLTPVKAKLKPCLDEEDVKIMEQVVATVPEALSMACTNSGALLQKFTEPAYRSCAMELPPMIEECTSELPDSMESLPFSQYSDKQCGEIYNMRDCFARRIKECGATGYMDFFILFYRKLLALTPCK
;
A
#
# COMPACT_ATOMS: atom_id res chain seq x y z
N MET A 1 0.09 -4.37 -40.46
CA MET A 1 0.62 -5.09 -39.28
C MET A 1 1.61 -4.16 -38.59
N LYS A 2 1.18 -3.50 -37.52
CA LYS A 2 2.02 -2.75 -36.59
C LYS A 2 1.70 -3.34 -35.21
N PHE A 3 2.70 -3.95 -34.60
CA PHE A 3 2.67 -4.37 -33.20
C PHE A 3 3.20 -3.18 -32.40
N ASP A 4 2.29 -2.37 -31.87
CA ASP A 4 2.65 -1.36 -30.86
C ASP A 4 2.72 -2.08 -29.51
N LYS A 5 3.93 -2.11 -28.97
CA LYS A 5 4.26 -2.65 -27.65
C LYS A 5 3.48 -1.84 -26.60
N CYS A 6 2.59 -2.48 -25.86
CA CYS A 6 1.98 -1.92 -24.66
C CYS A 6 3.10 -1.57 -23.68
N GLY A 7 3.28 -0.28 -23.41
CA GLY A 7 4.00 0.19 -22.25
C GLY A 7 3.17 -0.16 -21.04
N ALA A 8 3.63 -1.15 -20.27
CA ALA A 8 3.01 -1.61 -19.04
C ALA A 8 3.65 -0.82 -17.90
N THR A 9 2.99 0.26 -17.54
CA THR A 9 3.35 1.20 -16.49
C THR A 9 3.69 0.52 -15.16
N PHE A 10 4.78 0.99 -14.52
CA PHE A 10 5.24 0.77 -13.13
C PHE A 10 4.18 0.90 -12.00
N GLY A 11 2.87 0.94 -12.30
CA GLY A 11 1.78 1.10 -11.35
C GLY A 11 1.55 -0.09 -10.39
N THR A 12 2.21 -1.22 -10.61
CA THR A 12 2.00 -2.48 -9.88
C THR A 12 2.45 -2.45 -8.41
N PHE A 13 3.24 -1.45 -8.00
CA PHE A 13 3.91 -1.43 -6.68
C PHE A 13 3.01 -1.13 -5.47
N LEU A 14 1.72 -0.79 -5.65
CA LEU A 14 0.95 -0.06 -4.62
C LEU A 14 -0.22 -0.78 -3.96
N VAL A 15 -0.46 -2.03 -4.30
CA VAL A 15 -1.62 -2.79 -3.80
C VAL A 15 -1.58 -2.97 -2.26
N LEU A 16 -0.40 -2.94 -1.64
CA LEU A 16 -0.26 -3.24 -0.20
C LEU A 16 -0.12 -2.00 0.70
N ALA A 17 0.20 -0.82 0.15
CA ALA A 17 0.31 0.41 0.93
C ALA A 17 -1.06 1.06 1.21
N THR A 18 -2.05 0.86 0.33
CA THR A 18 -3.38 1.48 0.44
C THR A 18 -4.32 0.74 1.39
N VAL A 19 -4.12 -0.55 1.62
CA VAL A 19 -4.97 -1.37 2.51
C VAL A 19 -4.85 -0.97 3.98
N CYS A 20 -3.71 -0.41 4.41
CA CYS A 20 -3.53 0.01 5.81
C CYS A 20 -4.09 1.42 6.14
N CYS A 21 -4.45 2.23 5.14
CA CYS A 21 -4.90 3.62 5.37
C CYS A 21 -6.40 3.87 5.13
N ALA A 22 -7.14 2.90 4.59
CA ALA A 22 -8.58 3.04 4.37
C ALA A 22 -9.39 2.56 5.58
N LEU A 23 -9.46 3.39 6.64
CA LEU A 23 -10.54 3.27 7.62
C LEU A 23 -11.84 3.79 7.00
N PRO A 24 -12.96 3.05 7.07
CA PRO A 24 -14.24 3.49 6.52
C PRO A 24 -14.80 4.66 7.34
N LYS A 25 -15.21 5.71 6.66
CA LYS A 25 -16.02 6.81 7.20
C LYS A 25 -17.48 6.55 6.82
N ASP A 26 -18.37 6.47 7.81
CA ASP A 26 -19.81 6.60 7.60
C ASP A 26 -20.15 8.08 7.42
N SER A 27 -20.74 8.41 6.27
CA SER A 27 -21.75 9.47 6.19
C SER A 27 -22.60 9.26 4.95
N SER A 28 -23.85 8.92 5.20
CA SER A 28 -24.96 8.91 4.25
C SER A 28 -25.09 10.26 3.54
N GLU A 29 -24.66 10.31 2.30
CA GLU A 29 -25.26 11.11 1.23
C GLU A 29 -24.75 10.49 -0.07
N ALA A 30 -25.65 10.28 -1.01
CA ALA A 30 -25.34 9.72 -2.32
C ALA A 30 -24.35 10.66 -3.03
N ALA A 31 -23.05 10.33 -2.95
CA ALA A 31 -22.07 10.82 -3.88
C ALA A 31 -22.04 9.81 -5.03
N ASP A 32 -22.29 10.34 -6.21
CA ASP A 32 -22.49 9.63 -7.45
C ASP A 32 -21.46 8.51 -7.68
N VAL A 33 -21.97 7.46 -8.33
CA VAL A 33 -21.18 6.46 -9.04
C VAL A 33 -20.42 7.18 -10.15
N GLU A 34 -19.33 7.86 -9.79
CA GLU A 34 -18.36 8.34 -10.75
C GLU A 34 -17.42 7.18 -11.10
N THR A 35 -17.76 6.60 -12.26
CA THR A 35 -16.86 5.98 -13.23
C THR A 35 -16.28 4.60 -12.86
N LEU A 36 -16.69 3.63 -13.67
CA LEU A 36 -16.28 2.22 -13.67
C LEU A 36 -14.82 1.96 -14.11
N ASP A 37 -14.02 3.01 -14.24
CA ASP A 37 -12.58 2.90 -14.44
C ASP A 37 -11.93 3.24 -13.10
N GLY A 38 -11.55 2.20 -12.36
CA GLY A 38 -10.77 2.37 -11.13
C GLY A 38 -9.43 3.06 -11.39
N PRO A 39 -8.61 3.30 -10.36
CA PRO A 39 -7.34 4.00 -10.54
C PRO A 39 -6.46 3.29 -11.59
N PRO A 40 -5.61 4.02 -12.35
CA PRO A 40 -4.86 3.47 -13.48
C PRO A 40 -4.16 2.13 -13.21
N PHE A 41 -3.64 1.93 -11.99
CA PHE A 41 -2.99 0.68 -11.59
C PHE A 41 -3.89 -0.57 -11.69
N LEU A 42 -5.21 -0.44 -11.54
CA LEU A 42 -6.14 -1.57 -11.68
C LEU A 42 -6.28 -2.02 -13.14
N ALA A 43 -6.16 -1.09 -14.08
CA ALA A 43 -6.14 -1.43 -15.50
C ALA A 43 -4.86 -2.18 -15.85
N ASP A 44 -3.71 -1.71 -15.35
CA ASP A 44 -2.41 -2.34 -15.56
C ASP A 44 -2.36 -3.75 -14.97
N LEU A 45 -2.86 -3.91 -13.74
CA LEU A 45 -2.92 -5.21 -13.07
C LEU A 45 -3.84 -6.19 -13.81
N ARG A 46 -4.98 -5.72 -14.35
CA ARG A 46 -5.84 -6.55 -15.20
C ARG A 46 -5.09 -7.05 -16.43
N ASP A 47 -4.37 -6.15 -17.09
CA ASP A 47 -3.66 -6.47 -18.31
C ASP A 47 -2.48 -7.43 -18.03
N GLN A 48 -1.75 -7.26 -16.93
CA GLN A 48 -0.77 -8.23 -16.43
C GLN A 48 -1.40 -9.60 -16.15
N CYS A 49 -2.50 -9.65 -15.40
CA CYS A 49 -3.22 -10.90 -15.13
C CYS A 49 -3.60 -11.61 -16.43
N ARG A 50 -4.20 -10.89 -17.39
CA ARG A 50 -4.60 -11.42 -18.69
C ARG A 50 -3.39 -11.93 -19.48
N ASN A 51 -2.28 -11.20 -19.48
CA ASN A 51 -1.06 -11.60 -20.19
C ASN A 51 -0.47 -12.90 -19.63
N THR A 52 -0.53 -13.11 -18.31
CA THR A 52 0.03 -14.29 -17.65
C THR A 52 -0.92 -15.49 -17.65
N THR A 53 -2.23 -15.27 -17.46
CA THR A 53 -3.22 -16.36 -17.32
C THR A 53 -4.06 -16.62 -18.57
N GLY A 54 -4.04 -15.72 -19.54
CA GLY A 54 -4.78 -15.83 -20.81
C GLY A 54 -6.23 -15.34 -20.77
N ASP A 55 -6.73 -14.90 -19.62
CA ASP A 55 -8.08 -14.36 -19.43
C ASP A 55 -8.19 -13.41 -18.23
N ASP A 56 -9.36 -12.79 -18.03
CA ASP A 56 -9.60 -11.86 -16.91
C ASP A 56 -10.07 -12.55 -15.63
N ARG A 57 -10.16 -13.88 -15.61
CA ARG A 57 -10.80 -14.60 -14.49
C ARG A 57 -10.04 -14.37 -13.19
N THR A 58 -8.72 -14.53 -13.23
CA THR A 58 -7.84 -14.31 -12.06
C THR A 58 -7.96 -12.89 -11.52
N PHE A 59 -7.97 -11.89 -12.42
CA PHE A 59 -8.17 -10.49 -12.03
C PHE A 59 -9.53 -10.26 -11.37
N ASN A 60 -10.61 -10.81 -11.95
CA ASN A 60 -11.95 -10.65 -11.39
C ASN A 60 -12.08 -11.32 -10.01
N GLU A 61 -11.52 -12.52 -9.84
CA GLU A 61 -11.47 -13.21 -8.55
C GLU A 61 -10.65 -12.45 -7.50
N LEU A 62 -9.55 -11.79 -7.90
CA LEU A 62 -8.76 -10.93 -7.04
C LEU A 62 -9.54 -9.67 -6.65
N LYS A 63 -10.13 -8.99 -7.62
CA LYS A 63 -10.94 -7.78 -7.43
C LYS A 63 -12.10 -8.06 -6.47
N GLU A 64 -12.86 -9.12 -6.71
CA GLU A 64 -13.97 -9.53 -5.85
C GLU A 64 -13.49 -9.80 -4.42
N HIS A 65 -12.38 -10.51 -4.27
CA HIS A 65 -11.79 -10.80 -2.96
C HIS A 65 -11.36 -9.52 -2.22
N ILE A 66 -10.69 -8.60 -2.90
CA ILE A 66 -10.27 -7.31 -2.32
C ILE A 66 -11.49 -6.46 -1.93
N SER A 67 -12.53 -6.44 -2.75
CA SER A 67 -13.73 -5.62 -2.48
C SER A 67 -14.66 -6.22 -1.43
N THR A 68 -14.65 -7.55 -1.25
CA THR A 68 -15.67 -8.24 -0.44
C THR A 68 -15.08 -9.00 0.73
N ASP A 69 -14.16 -9.93 0.48
CA ASP A 69 -13.69 -10.89 1.48
C ASP A 69 -12.62 -10.29 2.39
N LEU A 70 -11.72 -9.48 1.84
CA LEU A 70 -10.66 -8.83 2.60
C LEU A 70 -11.24 -7.89 3.68
N PRO A 71 -12.21 -7.00 3.40
CA PRO A 71 -12.88 -6.22 4.43
C PRO A 71 -13.59 -7.08 5.47
N LYS A 72 -14.27 -8.16 5.05
CA LYS A 72 -14.95 -9.10 5.98
C LYS A 72 -13.96 -9.79 6.91
N CYS A 73 -12.83 -10.26 6.38
CA CYS A 73 -11.77 -10.87 7.18
C CYS A 73 -11.21 -9.86 8.18
N PHE A 74 -10.91 -8.64 7.74
CA PHE A 74 -10.42 -7.59 8.62
C PHE A 74 -11.42 -7.29 9.76
N MET A 75 -12.71 -7.13 9.43
CA MET A 75 -13.76 -6.90 10.42
C MET A 75 -14.01 -8.09 11.37
N ALA A 76 -13.59 -9.30 11.02
CA ALA A 76 -13.65 -10.47 11.91
C ALA A 76 -12.55 -10.44 12.97
N HIS A 77 -11.42 -9.79 12.71
CA HIS A 77 -10.30 -9.66 13.64
C HIS A 77 -10.29 -8.32 14.38
N VAL A 78 -10.75 -7.25 13.74
CA VAL A 78 -10.63 -5.90 14.27
C VAL A 78 -11.98 -5.33 14.66
N ASN A 79 -12.06 -4.86 15.91
CA ASN A 79 -13.26 -4.24 16.43
C ASN A 79 -13.39 -2.81 15.87
N MET A 80 -14.28 -2.64 14.90
CA MET A 80 -14.51 -1.36 14.23
C MET A 80 -15.03 -0.27 15.17
N ASP A 81 -15.76 -0.62 16.23
CA ASP A 81 -16.23 0.35 17.23
C ASP A 81 -15.06 0.92 18.04
N GLN A 82 -14.06 0.09 18.32
CA GLN A 82 -12.82 0.52 18.99
C GLN A 82 -12.00 1.47 18.10
N LEU A 83 -11.90 1.18 16.80
CA LEU A 83 -11.22 2.08 15.85
C LEU A 83 -11.94 3.43 15.69
N LYS A 84 -13.28 3.44 15.79
CA LYS A 84 -14.12 4.65 15.69
C LYS A 84 -14.22 5.44 17.00
N THR A 85 -13.64 4.94 18.09
CA THR A 85 -13.73 5.59 19.40
C THR A 85 -13.10 6.98 19.36
N ASP A 86 -13.85 7.99 19.79
CA ASP A 86 -13.36 9.35 19.94
C ASP A 86 -12.37 9.42 21.12
N THR A 87 -11.08 9.31 20.79
CA THR A 87 -10.01 9.27 21.77
C THR A 87 -9.80 10.60 22.48
N SER A 88 -10.33 11.73 21.97
CA SER A 88 -10.16 13.05 22.58
C SER A 88 -10.77 13.16 23.99
N LYS A 89 -11.73 12.28 24.30
CA LYS A 89 -12.46 12.24 25.58
C LYS A 89 -11.89 11.25 26.59
N LEU A 90 -10.91 10.45 26.19
CA LEU A 90 -10.31 9.41 27.02
C LEU A 90 -9.13 9.98 27.82
N GLU A 91 -8.94 9.46 29.03
CA GLU A 91 -7.70 9.70 29.78
C GLU A 91 -6.52 8.99 29.09
N GLU A 92 -5.29 9.49 29.29
CA GLU A 92 -4.08 8.93 28.65
C GLU A 92 -3.91 7.43 28.91
N GLN A 93 -4.24 6.95 30.11
CA GLN A 93 -4.16 5.53 30.44
C GLN A 93 -5.22 4.69 29.69
N GLU A 94 -6.39 5.26 29.43
CA GLU A 94 -7.46 4.60 28.67
C GLU A 94 -7.14 4.55 27.18
N LYS A 95 -6.58 5.65 26.62
CA LYS A 95 -6.04 5.68 25.26
C LYS A 95 -5.01 4.58 25.06
N LYS A 96 -4.05 4.47 25.98
CA LYS A 96 -2.99 3.47 25.93
C LYS A 96 -3.55 2.05 25.85
N LYS A 97 -4.49 1.71 26.75
CA LYS A 97 -5.15 0.40 26.77
C LYS A 97 -5.96 0.13 25.50
N LEU A 98 -6.66 1.14 24.98
CA LEU A 98 -7.42 1.04 23.74
C LEU A 98 -6.50 0.71 22.56
N PHE A 99 -5.40 1.46 22.39
CA PHE A 99 -4.47 1.25 21.29
C PHE A 99 -3.68 -0.05 21.41
N GLU A 100 -3.32 -0.50 22.63
CA GLU A 100 -2.74 -1.84 22.85
C GLU A 100 -3.67 -2.94 22.33
N LYS A 101 -4.97 -2.85 22.63
CA LYS A 101 -5.97 -3.81 22.16
C LYS A 101 -6.20 -3.74 20.65
N ILE A 102 -6.25 -2.53 20.08
CA ILE A 102 -6.35 -2.33 18.62
C ILE A 102 -5.14 -2.96 17.93
N CYS A 103 -3.94 -2.80 18.49
CA CYS A 103 -2.71 -3.36 17.96
C CYS A 103 -2.68 -4.88 17.92
N GLU A 104 -3.17 -5.53 18.99
CA GLU A 104 -3.33 -6.98 19.02
C GLU A 104 -4.24 -7.47 17.88
N GLN A 105 -5.41 -6.84 17.74
CA GLN A 105 -6.38 -7.16 16.69
C GLN A 105 -5.83 -6.95 15.27
N ILE A 106 -5.13 -5.84 15.04
CA ILE A 106 -4.51 -5.54 13.75
C ILE A 106 -3.44 -6.58 13.39
N ASN A 107 -2.63 -7.01 14.36
CA ASN A 107 -1.63 -8.06 14.13
C ASN A 107 -2.28 -9.40 13.76
N GLU A 108 -3.40 -9.76 14.37
CA GLU A 108 -4.16 -10.96 13.97
C GLU A 108 -4.72 -10.84 12.54
N SER A 109 -5.15 -9.64 12.15
CA SER A 109 -5.71 -9.37 10.81
C SER A 109 -4.71 -9.54 9.66
N VAL A 110 -3.40 -9.61 9.93
CA VAL A 110 -2.37 -9.91 8.92
C VAL A 110 -2.66 -11.20 8.17
N ALA A 111 -3.30 -12.18 8.83
CA ALA A 111 -3.71 -13.43 8.21
C ALA A 111 -4.60 -13.19 6.96
N CYS A 112 -5.37 -12.10 6.93
CA CYS A 112 -6.23 -11.71 5.81
C CYS A 112 -5.46 -11.36 4.52
N LEU A 113 -4.16 -11.12 4.58
CA LEU A 113 -3.33 -10.87 3.40
C LEU A 113 -2.88 -12.15 2.69
N THR A 114 -2.96 -13.30 3.36
CA THR A 114 -2.54 -14.59 2.78
C THR A 114 -3.33 -14.94 1.50
N PRO A 115 -4.68 -14.85 1.49
CA PRO A 115 -5.45 -15.14 0.29
C PRO A 115 -5.26 -14.09 -0.81
N VAL A 116 -5.03 -12.82 -0.44
CA VAL A 116 -4.68 -11.75 -1.39
C VAL A 116 -3.38 -12.10 -2.12
N LYS A 117 -2.32 -12.45 -1.37
CA LYS A 117 -1.04 -12.92 -1.92
C LYS A 117 -1.25 -14.11 -2.87
N ALA A 118 -2.04 -15.10 -2.45
CA ALA A 118 -2.29 -16.30 -3.25
C ALA A 118 -3.03 -16.01 -4.56
N LYS A 119 -3.99 -15.08 -4.56
CA LYS A 119 -4.77 -14.66 -5.73
C LYS A 119 -4.01 -13.72 -6.66
N LEU A 120 -3.11 -12.90 -6.11
CA LEU A 120 -2.29 -11.97 -6.88
C LEU A 120 -1.14 -12.69 -7.59
N LYS A 121 -0.53 -13.71 -6.94
CA LYS A 121 0.63 -14.43 -7.47
C LYS A 121 0.52 -14.91 -8.93
N PRO A 122 -0.61 -15.46 -9.42
CA PRO A 122 -0.71 -15.92 -10.80
C PRO A 122 -0.76 -14.79 -11.85
N CYS A 123 -0.99 -13.55 -11.42
CA CYS A 123 -0.95 -12.39 -12.31
C CYS A 123 0.46 -11.84 -12.53
N LEU A 124 1.38 -12.16 -11.64
CA LEU A 124 2.70 -11.57 -11.55
C LEU A 124 3.74 -12.48 -12.21
N ASP A 125 4.76 -11.87 -12.82
CA ASP A 125 5.96 -12.59 -13.24
C ASP A 125 6.88 -12.93 -12.05
N GLU A 126 7.98 -13.64 -12.30
CA GLU A 126 8.89 -14.08 -11.23
C GLU A 126 9.50 -12.93 -10.42
N GLU A 127 9.66 -11.76 -11.03
CA GLU A 127 10.25 -10.59 -10.40
C GLU A 127 9.23 -9.84 -9.55
N ASP A 128 8.05 -9.60 -10.13
CA ASP A 128 6.91 -9.02 -9.44
C ASP A 128 6.48 -9.88 -8.23
N VAL A 129 6.59 -11.21 -8.33
CA VAL A 129 6.37 -12.10 -7.18
C VAL A 129 7.36 -11.82 -6.05
N LYS A 130 8.66 -11.63 -6.33
CA LYS A 130 9.65 -11.36 -5.27
C LYS A 130 9.35 -10.04 -4.56
N ILE A 131 8.95 -9.03 -5.32
CA ILE A 131 8.56 -7.72 -4.79
C ILE A 131 7.33 -7.87 -3.89
N MET A 132 6.25 -8.48 -4.39
CA MET A 132 5.04 -8.74 -3.63
C MET A 132 5.36 -9.51 -2.34
N GLU A 133 6.20 -10.55 -2.40
CA GLU A 133 6.59 -11.33 -1.23
C GLU A 133 7.35 -10.49 -0.20
N GLN A 134 8.28 -9.65 -0.65
CA GLN A 134 9.02 -8.74 0.22
C GLN A 134 8.09 -7.71 0.88
N VAL A 135 7.11 -7.16 0.16
CA VAL A 135 6.14 -6.22 0.71
C VAL A 135 5.24 -6.91 1.74
N VAL A 136 4.66 -8.07 1.43
CA VAL A 136 3.82 -8.84 2.36
C VAL A 136 4.60 -9.22 3.62
N ALA A 137 5.87 -9.63 3.49
CA ALA A 137 6.73 -9.94 4.62
C ALA A 137 7.10 -8.72 5.49
N THR A 138 7.00 -7.51 4.93
CA THR A 138 7.28 -6.24 5.62
C THR A 138 6.07 -5.72 6.39
N VAL A 139 4.84 -6.07 6.00
CA VAL A 139 3.61 -5.61 6.67
C VAL A 139 3.60 -5.87 8.18
N PRO A 140 3.96 -7.06 8.70
CA PRO A 140 4.00 -7.28 10.15
C PRO A 140 4.96 -6.34 10.89
N GLU A 141 6.10 -6.01 10.27
CA GLU A 141 7.09 -5.08 10.83
C GLU A 141 6.54 -3.64 10.82
N ALA A 142 5.86 -3.24 9.76
CA ALA A 142 5.16 -1.96 9.68
C ALA A 142 4.07 -1.83 10.75
N LEU A 143 3.27 -2.87 10.96
CA LEU A 143 2.24 -2.89 12.01
C LEU A 143 2.85 -2.82 13.41
N SER A 144 3.93 -3.56 13.66
CA SER A 144 4.68 -3.48 14.91
C SER A 144 5.22 -2.07 15.16
N MET A 145 5.71 -1.39 14.13
CA MET A 145 6.15 0.00 14.20
C MET A 145 4.99 0.94 14.54
N ALA A 146 3.84 0.81 13.87
CA ALA A 146 2.63 1.59 14.17
C ALA A 146 2.19 1.44 15.65
N CYS A 147 2.40 0.24 16.18
CA CYS A 147 2.00 -0.18 17.53
C CYS A 147 3.03 0.09 18.61
N THR A 148 4.23 0.53 18.26
CA THR A 148 5.27 0.89 19.21
C THR A 148 4.79 2.05 20.10
N ASN A 149 5.26 2.08 21.36
CA ASN A 149 4.83 3.05 22.38
C ASN A 149 3.30 3.08 22.56
N SER A 150 2.69 1.89 22.61
CA SER A 150 1.24 1.72 22.79
C SER A 150 0.41 2.45 21.73
N GLY A 151 0.84 2.33 20.46
CA GLY A 151 0.11 2.88 19.32
C GLY A 151 0.15 4.41 19.23
N ALA A 152 1.17 5.07 19.78
CA ALA A 152 1.31 6.52 19.66
C ALA A 152 1.27 7.00 18.19
N LEU A 153 1.76 6.20 17.26
CA LEU A 153 1.69 6.50 15.83
C LEU A 153 0.29 6.26 15.24
N LEU A 154 -0.40 5.20 15.66
CA LEU A 154 -1.82 4.99 15.34
C LEU A 154 -2.69 6.15 15.82
N GLN A 155 -2.39 6.72 17.00
CA GLN A 155 -3.09 7.90 17.49
C GLN A 155 -2.89 9.09 16.56
N LYS A 156 -1.66 9.34 16.09
CA LYS A 156 -1.37 10.42 15.13
C LYS A 156 -2.17 10.27 13.84
N PHE A 157 -2.43 9.04 13.38
CA PHE A 157 -3.27 8.80 12.19
C PHE A 157 -4.71 9.30 12.34
N THR A 158 -5.18 9.54 13.56
CA THR A 158 -6.49 10.14 13.80
C THR A 158 -6.49 11.66 13.67
N GLU A 159 -5.31 12.30 13.65
CA GLU A 159 -5.17 13.75 13.56
C GLU A 159 -5.53 14.29 12.17
N PRO A 160 -6.09 15.50 12.06
CA PRO A 160 -6.46 16.10 10.77
C PRO A 160 -5.32 16.17 9.76
N ALA A 161 -4.09 16.50 10.20
CA ALA A 161 -2.93 16.59 9.31
C ALA A 161 -2.58 15.25 8.66
N TYR A 162 -2.59 14.16 9.43
CA TYR A 162 -2.33 12.81 8.91
C TYR A 162 -3.42 12.31 7.97
N ARG A 163 -4.68 12.63 8.25
CA ARG A 163 -5.81 12.32 7.36
C ARG A 163 -5.72 13.11 6.05
N SER A 164 -5.40 14.40 6.13
CA SER A 164 -5.19 15.22 4.94
C SER A 164 -4.04 14.68 4.10
N CYS A 165 -2.92 14.34 4.72
CA CYS A 165 -1.78 13.79 3.99
C CYS A 165 -2.09 12.41 3.37
N ALA A 166 -2.89 11.56 4.02
CA ALA A 166 -3.30 10.29 3.45
C ALA A 166 -4.08 10.46 2.13
N MET A 167 -4.88 11.51 2.01
CA MET A 167 -5.59 11.83 0.76
C MET A 167 -4.65 12.29 -0.36
N GLU A 168 -3.49 12.85 -0.01
CA GLU A 168 -2.46 13.28 -0.96
C GLU A 168 -1.51 12.13 -1.35
N LEU A 169 -1.65 10.93 -0.77
CA LEU A 169 -0.77 9.80 -1.12
C LEU A 169 -0.88 9.41 -2.59
N PRO A 170 -2.08 9.19 -3.19
CA PRO A 170 -2.18 8.84 -4.61
C PRO A 170 -1.52 9.84 -5.57
N PRO A 171 -1.78 11.16 -5.51
CA PRO A 171 -1.10 12.11 -6.40
C PRO A 171 0.39 12.25 -6.09
N MET A 172 0.80 12.12 -4.81
CA MET A 172 2.22 12.11 -4.44
C MET A 172 2.97 10.94 -5.06
N ILE A 173 2.35 9.77 -5.05
CA ILE A 173 2.89 8.58 -5.70
C ILE A 173 3.08 8.84 -7.18
N GLU A 174 2.02 9.27 -7.87
CA GLU A 174 2.07 9.53 -9.31
C GLU A 174 3.18 10.53 -9.65
N GLU A 175 3.25 11.65 -8.92
CA GLU A 175 4.31 12.66 -9.07
C GLU A 175 5.70 12.03 -8.89
N CYS A 176 5.93 11.31 -7.80
CA CYS A 176 7.26 10.81 -7.45
C CYS A 176 7.72 9.59 -8.28
N THR A 177 6.81 8.89 -8.96
CA THR A 177 7.15 7.75 -9.83
C THR A 177 7.08 8.08 -11.32
N SER A 178 6.42 9.17 -11.71
CA SER A 178 6.24 9.54 -13.12
C SER A 178 7.54 9.80 -13.90
N GLU A 179 8.62 10.17 -13.19
CA GLU A 179 9.93 10.43 -13.81
C GLU A 179 10.82 9.18 -13.90
N LEU A 180 10.36 8.03 -13.43
CA LEU A 180 11.12 6.79 -13.53
C LEU A 180 11.21 6.35 -15.00
N PRO A 181 12.41 6.07 -15.53
CA PRO A 181 12.55 5.70 -16.93
C PRO A 181 12.06 4.27 -17.19
N ASP A 182 11.34 4.06 -18.30
CA ASP A 182 10.85 2.74 -18.79
C ASP A 182 11.93 1.64 -18.78
N SER A 183 13.20 2.03 -18.89
CA SER A 183 14.34 1.10 -18.79
C SER A 183 14.39 0.33 -17.46
N MET A 184 13.78 0.84 -16.39
CA MET A 184 13.70 0.16 -15.10
C MET A 184 12.64 -0.95 -15.09
N GLU A 185 11.66 -0.94 -16.00
CA GLU A 185 10.61 -1.97 -16.13
C GLU A 185 11.14 -3.22 -16.83
N SER A 186 12.07 -3.01 -17.76
CA SER A 186 12.60 -4.07 -18.63
C SER A 186 13.87 -4.73 -18.10
N LEU A 187 14.43 -4.19 -17.02
CA LEU A 187 15.64 -4.70 -16.39
C LEU A 187 15.30 -5.35 -15.06
N PRO A 188 15.81 -6.57 -14.81
CA PRO A 188 15.71 -7.13 -13.48
C PRO A 188 16.41 -6.25 -12.44
N PHE A 189 15.84 -6.15 -11.26
CA PHE A 189 16.31 -5.41 -10.09
C PHE A 189 17.76 -5.76 -9.76
N SER A 190 18.11 -7.05 -9.87
CA SER A 190 19.47 -7.57 -9.71
C SER A 190 20.50 -7.02 -10.71
N GLN A 191 20.05 -6.40 -11.80
CA GLN A 191 20.87 -5.83 -12.87
C GLN A 191 20.86 -4.30 -12.87
N TYR A 192 20.27 -3.67 -11.85
CA TYR A 192 20.27 -2.22 -11.75
C TYR A 192 21.70 -1.68 -11.63
N SER A 193 22.03 -0.73 -12.50
CA SER A 193 23.30 -0.01 -12.49
C SER A 193 23.20 1.25 -11.63
N ASP A 194 24.33 1.94 -11.45
CA ASP A 194 24.39 3.22 -10.73
C ASP A 194 23.36 4.24 -11.25
N LYS A 195 23.03 4.20 -12.55
CA LYS A 195 21.99 5.07 -13.12
C LYS A 195 20.61 4.76 -12.51
N GLN A 196 20.18 3.50 -12.55
CA GLN A 196 18.87 3.10 -11.98
C GLN A 196 18.82 3.34 -10.46
N CYS A 197 19.94 3.14 -9.77
CA CYS A 197 20.04 3.46 -8.35
C CYS A 197 19.85 4.96 -8.08
N GLY A 198 20.41 5.82 -8.94
CA GLY A 198 20.17 7.26 -8.90
C GLY A 198 18.68 7.62 -9.00
N GLU A 199 17.94 6.96 -9.89
CA GLU A 199 16.49 7.19 -10.04
C GLU A 199 15.70 6.74 -8.80
N ILE A 200 16.06 5.60 -8.20
CA ILE A 200 15.48 5.15 -6.93
C ILE A 200 15.73 6.18 -5.82
N TYR A 201 16.92 6.79 -5.78
CA TYR A 201 17.28 7.80 -4.78
C TYR A 201 16.52 9.11 -5.01
N ASN A 202 16.33 9.52 -6.27
CA ASN A 202 15.51 10.67 -6.62
C ASN A 202 14.04 10.46 -6.21
N MET A 203 13.48 9.29 -6.50
CA MET A 203 12.13 8.90 -6.06
C MET A 203 12.01 8.96 -4.54
N ARG A 204 12.99 8.42 -3.80
CA ARG A 204 13.04 8.51 -2.33
C ARG A 204 13.01 9.95 -1.84
N ASP A 205 13.83 10.81 -2.43
CA ASP A 205 13.94 12.21 -2.01
C ASP A 205 12.67 12.99 -2.34
N CYS A 206 11.98 12.64 -3.43
CA CYS A 206 10.65 13.16 -3.75
C CYS A 206 9.62 12.81 -2.66
N PHE A 207 9.47 11.52 -2.32
CA PHE A 207 8.54 11.10 -1.26
C PHE A 207 8.89 11.76 0.08
N ALA A 208 10.19 11.84 0.40
CA ALA A 208 10.64 12.44 1.64
C ALA A 208 10.24 13.92 1.75
N ARG A 209 10.39 14.67 0.65
CA ARG A 209 9.97 16.07 0.55
C ARG A 209 8.45 16.21 0.70
N ARG A 210 7.66 15.42 -0.04
CA ARG A 210 6.19 15.54 -0.05
C ARG A 210 5.54 15.12 1.27
N ILE A 211 6.03 14.06 1.91
CA ILE A 211 5.59 13.66 3.26
C ILE A 211 5.92 14.75 4.31
N LYS A 212 7.07 15.43 4.15
CA LYS A 212 7.44 16.54 5.04
C LYS A 212 6.53 17.75 4.83
N GLU A 213 6.22 18.09 3.58
CA GLU A 213 5.33 19.20 3.20
C GLU A 213 3.91 19.00 3.76
N CYS A 214 3.37 17.78 3.75
CA CYS A 214 2.04 17.48 4.28
C CYS A 214 2.00 17.39 5.83
N GLY A 215 3.15 17.49 6.52
CA GLY A 215 3.25 17.52 7.98
C GLY A 215 3.11 16.18 8.70
N ALA A 216 2.83 15.09 7.98
CA ALA A 216 2.61 13.75 8.53
C ALA A 216 3.90 12.92 8.56
N THR A 217 4.94 13.45 9.21
CA THR A 217 6.30 12.85 9.23
C THR A 217 6.35 11.40 9.73
N GLY A 218 5.34 10.95 10.49
CA GLY A 218 5.22 9.53 10.87
C GLY A 218 5.04 8.57 9.69
N TYR A 219 4.54 9.02 8.53
CA TYR A 219 4.52 8.21 7.31
C TYR A 219 5.91 7.96 6.74
N MET A 220 6.90 8.80 7.07
CA MET A 220 8.27 8.63 6.63
C MET A 220 8.88 7.33 7.15
N ASP A 221 8.57 6.94 8.38
CA ASP A 221 9.14 5.74 8.99
C ASP A 221 8.66 4.47 8.25
N PHE A 222 7.38 4.44 7.86
CA PHE A 222 6.84 3.38 6.99
C PHE A 222 7.48 3.41 5.62
N PHE A 223 7.54 4.58 4.98
CA PHE A 223 8.14 4.72 3.66
C PHE A 223 9.59 4.20 3.66
N ILE A 224 10.40 4.63 4.63
CA ILE A 224 11.79 4.19 4.78
C ILE A 224 11.89 2.69 5.03
N LEU A 225 10.98 2.11 5.83
CA LEU A 225 10.93 0.67 6.07
C LEU A 225 10.74 -0.09 4.75
N PHE A 226 9.66 0.20 4.01
CA PHE A 226 9.40 -0.46 2.73
C PHE A 226 10.51 -0.19 1.71
N TYR A 227 10.96 1.06 1.60
CA TYR A 227 12.06 1.47 0.73
C TYR A 227 13.32 0.64 0.99
N ARG A 228 13.76 0.49 2.24
CA ARG A 228 14.96 -0.31 2.57
C ARG A 228 14.80 -1.78 2.22
N LYS A 229 13.62 -2.35 2.45
CA LYS A 229 13.32 -3.75 2.16
C LYS A 229 13.32 -4.03 0.67
N LEU A 230 12.79 -3.10 -0.13
CA LEU A 230 12.80 -3.19 -1.59
C LEU A 230 14.18 -2.91 -2.17
N LEU A 231 14.91 -1.92 -1.64
CA LEU A 231 16.28 -1.62 -2.05
C LEU A 231 17.21 -2.83 -1.86
N ALA A 232 16.96 -3.67 -0.85
CA ALA A 232 17.72 -4.90 -0.63
C ALA A 232 17.57 -5.95 -1.74
N LEU A 233 16.59 -5.81 -2.64
CA LEU A 233 16.43 -6.65 -3.84
C LEU A 233 17.33 -6.19 -5.00
N THR A 234 17.97 -5.02 -4.89
CA THR A 234 18.82 -4.43 -5.92
C THR A 234 20.29 -4.39 -5.50
N PRO A 235 21.23 -4.18 -6.44
CA PRO A 235 22.63 -3.89 -6.12
C PRO A 235 22.90 -2.51 -5.51
N CYS A 236 21.88 -1.65 -5.41
CA CYS A 236 22.03 -0.27 -4.95
C CYS A 236 22.51 -0.21 -3.49
N LYS A 237 23.53 0.61 -3.22
CA LYS A 237 24.17 0.76 -1.90
C LYS A 237 23.94 2.14 -1.30
#